data_AF-A0A821ALZ5-F1
#
_entry.id   AF-A0A821ALZ5-F1
#
_cell.length_a   1.000
_cell.length_b   1.000
_cell.length_c   1.000
_cell.angle_alpha   90.00
_cell.angle_beta   90.00
_cell.angle_gamma   90.00
#
_symmetry.space_group_name_H-M   'P 1'
#
loop_
_entity.id
_entity.type
_entity.pdbx_description
1 polymer ?
#
loop_
_entity_poly.entity_id
_entity_poly.type
_entity_poly.pdbx_seq_one_letter_code
_entity_poly.pdbx_strand_id
1 'polypeptide(L)'
;MDDLKLYANSPDSLTKQIEVVASISKDINMKLNVNKCAETHFIPKRLKNAQVTVAATKSNDRSICFPMLDGEAVYKYLGIEQKVRLKEPVAWDRAYGRCYEIARKLWDSDLTFRQKVNSYNSTIIPVFRYIASCVAKGSGKYASVLKRGTRLDKKFRKLLVKLKSRYKCSCVARLYLTTDMGGYGLKSIKNAIEESTIYLWAYLCTKAELKGSLNLFVTMANREKRCV
;
A
#
# COMPACT_ATOMS: atom_id res chain seq x y z
N MET A 1 13.54 11.73 5.89
CA MET A 1 12.30 11.60 5.09
C MET A 1 11.86 13.01 4.74
N ASP A 2 11.72 13.29 3.45
CA ASP A 2 11.35 14.58 2.85
C ASP A 2 9.86 14.65 2.42
N ASP A 3 9.23 13.49 2.22
CA ASP A 3 7.82 13.37 1.85
C ASP A 3 6.86 13.75 2.99
N LEU A 4 6.34 14.98 2.96
CA LEU A 4 5.30 15.48 3.88
C LEU A 4 3.92 15.54 3.22
N LYS A 5 2.86 15.23 3.97
CA LYS A 5 1.47 15.36 3.52
C LYS A 5 0.68 16.23 4.50
N LEU A 6 0.10 17.32 3.98
CA LEU A 6 -0.70 18.25 4.75
C LEU A 6 -2.19 17.96 4.59
N TYR A 7 -2.95 18.20 5.66
CA TYR A 7 -4.40 18.05 5.68
C TYR A 7 -5.01 19.30 6.33
N ALA A 8 -5.98 19.90 5.64
CA ALA A 8 -6.71 21.06 6.12
C ALA A 8 -8.20 20.91 5.86
N ASN A 9 -9.01 21.63 6.64
CA ASN A 9 -10.47 21.66 6.53
C ASN A 9 -10.98 22.68 5.50
N SER A 10 -10.15 23.64 5.07
CA SER A 10 -10.45 24.63 4.04
C SER A 10 -9.22 24.91 3.16
N PRO A 11 -9.42 25.40 1.92
CA PRO A 11 -8.32 25.84 1.05
C PRO A 11 -7.44 26.92 1.71
N ASP A 12 -8.05 27.89 2.39
CA ASP A 12 -7.31 28.98 3.06
C ASP A 12 -6.43 28.47 4.19
N SER A 13 -6.92 27.51 4.98
CA SER A 13 -6.11 26.88 6.02
C SER A 13 -4.96 26.07 5.41
N LEU A 14 -5.15 25.45 4.25
CA LEU A 14 -4.09 24.76 3.54
C LEU A 14 -3.02 25.74 3.05
N THR A 15 -3.41 26.92 2.57
CA THR A 15 -2.48 28.00 2.19
C THR A 15 -1.56 28.38 3.32
N LYS A 16 -2.15 28.70 4.48
CA LYS A 16 -1.39 29.09 5.67
C LYS A 16 -0.43 28.00 6.12
N GLN A 17 -0.87 26.73 6.07
CA GLN A 17 0.02 25.60 6.38
C GLN A 17 1.20 25.49 5.41
N ILE A 18 0.97 25.68 4.11
CA ILE A 18 2.03 25.63 3.08
C ILE A 18 3.05 26.75 3.31
N GLU A 19 2.59 27.97 3.61
CA GLU A 19 3.46 29.12 3.90
C GLU A 19 4.33 28.89 5.14
N VAL A 20 3.74 28.37 6.22
CA VAL A 20 4.49 28.03 7.43
C VAL A 20 5.54 26.95 7.14
N VAL A 21 5.17 25.89 6.42
CA VAL A 21 6.12 24.83 6.04
C VAL A 21 7.23 25.39 5.15
N ALA A 22 6.92 26.30 4.22
CA ALA A 22 7.91 26.94 3.36
C ALA A 22 8.87 27.84 4.16
N SER A 23 8.35 28.62 5.12
CA SER A 23 9.17 29.45 6.01
C SER A 23 10.13 28.60 6.82
N ILE A 24 9.61 27.58 7.53
CA ILE A 24 10.44 26.67 8.34
C ILE A 24 11.48 25.97 7.46
N SER A 25 11.08 25.51 6.26
CA SER A 25 12.00 24.87 5.31
C SER A 25 13.14 25.82 4.92
N LYS A 26 12.82 27.10 4.66
CA LYS A 26 13.81 28.12 4.33
C LYS A 26 14.77 28.37 5.51
N ASP A 27 14.25 28.44 6.74
CA ASP A 27 15.04 28.66 7.95
C ASP A 27 16.05 27.54 8.21
N ILE A 28 15.72 26.30 7.79
CA ILE A 28 16.62 25.14 7.84
C ILE A 28 17.41 24.91 6.54
N ASN A 29 17.48 25.91 5.65
CA ASN A 29 18.18 25.86 4.35
C ASN A 29 17.69 24.75 3.40
N MET A 30 16.43 24.36 3.49
CA MET A 30 15.75 23.45 2.57
C MET A 30 14.85 24.21 1.58
N LYS A 31 14.68 23.64 0.38
CA LYS A 31 13.81 24.19 -0.66
C LYS A 31 12.72 23.19 -1.03
N LEU A 32 11.48 23.68 -1.13
CA LEU A 32 10.37 22.86 -1.60
C LEU A 32 10.52 22.57 -3.10
N ASN A 33 10.40 21.29 -3.47
CA ASN A 33 10.38 20.89 -4.86
C ASN A 33 8.94 20.97 -5.41
N VAL A 34 8.56 22.17 -5.86
CA VAL A 34 7.21 22.48 -6.37
C VAL A 34 6.76 21.49 -7.45
N ASN A 35 7.68 21.00 -8.30
CA ASN A 35 7.40 20.04 -9.37
C ASN A 35 7.01 18.64 -8.87
N LYS A 36 7.39 18.30 -7.63
CA LYS A 36 7.02 17.04 -6.97
C LYS A 36 5.87 17.20 -5.96
N CYS A 37 5.46 18.43 -5.69
CA CYS A 37 4.32 18.75 -4.85
C CYS A 37 3.04 18.77 -5.67
N ALA A 38 1.91 18.53 -5.01
CA ALA A 38 0.60 18.59 -5.65
C ALA A 38 -0.48 18.92 -4.62
N GLU A 39 -1.52 19.60 -5.06
CA GLU A 39 -2.68 19.95 -4.23
C GLU A 39 -3.92 19.18 -4.69
N THR A 40 -4.81 18.84 -3.76
CA THR A 40 -6.09 18.22 -4.10
C THR A 40 -7.17 18.67 -3.12
N HIS A 41 -8.32 19.06 -3.64
CA HIS A 41 -9.48 19.40 -2.83
C HIS A 41 -10.52 18.29 -2.89
N PHE A 42 -11.03 17.91 -1.73
CA PHE A 42 -12.06 16.89 -1.62
C PHE A 42 -13.35 17.47 -1.06
N ILE A 43 -14.40 17.46 -1.89
CA ILE A 43 -15.76 17.77 -1.46
C ILE A 43 -16.54 16.46 -1.32
N PRO A 44 -16.97 16.08 -0.10
CA PRO A 44 -17.79 14.89 0.12
C PRO A 44 -19.06 14.91 -0.75
N LYS A 45 -19.44 13.76 -1.33
CA LYS A 45 -20.63 13.64 -2.20
C LYS A 45 -21.91 14.18 -1.57
N ARG A 46 -22.08 14.03 -0.25
CA ARG A 46 -23.25 14.53 0.50
C ARG A 46 -23.36 16.06 0.51
N LEU A 47 -22.24 16.75 0.35
CA LEU A 47 -22.15 18.21 0.33
C LEU A 47 -22.14 18.79 -1.10
N LYS A 48 -22.01 17.93 -2.13
CA LYS A 48 -22.02 18.37 -3.53
C LYS A 48 -23.35 18.97 -3.97
N ASN A 49 -24.46 18.58 -3.35
CA ASN A 49 -25.80 19.09 -3.70
C ASN A 49 -26.17 20.36 -2.91
N ALA A 50 -25.41 20.70 -1.87
CA ALA A 50 -25.65 21.89 -1.04
C ALA A 50 -24.79 23.09 -1.44
N GLN A 51 -23.88 22.93 -2.39
CA GLN A 51 -23.04 24.02 -2.90
C GLN A 51 -23.13 24.10 -4.42
N VAL A 52 -24.05 24.97 -4.84
CA VAL A 52 -23.91 25.86 -5.99
C VAL A 52 -22.44 26.33 -6.08
N THR A 53 -21.85 26.12 -7.26
CA THR A 53 -20.75 26.91 -7.81
C THR A 53 -19.70 27.37 -6.80
N VAL A 54 -18.86 26.47 -6.28
CA VAL A 54 -17.50 26.90 -5.91
C VAL A 54 -16.77 27.12 -7.23
N ALA A 55 -17.05 28.28 -7.85
CA ALA A 55 -16.22 28.87 -8.86
C ALA A 55 -14.79 28.77 -8.34
N ALA A 56 -13.88 28.28 -9.20
CA ALA A 56 -12.46 28.29 -8.95
C ALA A 56 -12.08 29.65 -8.36
N THR A 57 -11.90 29.71 -7.04
CA THR A 57 -11.41 30.90 -6.38
C THR A 57 -9.97 30.97 -6.80
N LYS A 58 -9.72 31.63 -7.93
CA LYS A 58 -8.41 32.13 -8.32
C LYS A 58 -8.06 33.21 -7.30
N SER A 59 -7.68 32.80 -6.09
CA SER A 59 -6.86 33.64 -5.23
C SER A 59 -5.47 33.66 -5.88
N ASN A 60 -5.30 34.59 -6.82
CA ASN A 60 -4.09 34.80 -7.61
C ASN A 60 -2.90 35.35 -6.79
N ASP A 61 -2.96 35.30 -5.46
CA ASP A 61 -1.99 35.95 -4.57
C ASP A 61 -1.31 34.96 -3.61
N ARG A 62 -0.93 33.79 -4.16
CA ARG A 62 -0.17 32.77 -3.42
C ARG A 62 1.25 32.75 -3.98
N SER A 63 2.24 32.98 -3.11
CA SER A 63 3.66 32.96 -3.50
C SER A 63 4.14 31.57 -3.96
N ILE A 64 3.44 30.51 -3.54
CA ILE A 64 3.72 29.11 -3.89
C ILE A 64 2.44 28.48 -4.43
N CYS A 65 2.49 28.00 -5.67
CA CYS A 65 1.38 27.32 -6.33
C CYS A 65 1.80 25.89 -6.72
N PHE A 66 1.01 24.90 -6.30
CA PHE A 66 1.22 23.51 -6.69
C PHE A 66 0.25 23.10 -7.80
N PRO A 67 0.65 22.17 -8.68
CA PRO A 67 -0.27 21.56 -9.63
C PRO A 67 -1.49 20.95 -8.91
N MET A 68 -2.69 21.31 -9.38
CA MET A 68 -3.94 20.72 -8.88
C MET A 68 -4.12 19.33 -9.47
N LEU A 69 -4.34 18.33 -8.62
CA LEU A 69 -4.72 16.98 -9.04
C LEU A 69 -6.22 16.92 -9.31
N ASP A 70 -6.60 17.12 -10.56
CA ASP A 70 -7.97 17.00 -11.05
C ASP A 70 -8.29 15.60 -11.60
N GLY A 71 -9.55 15.39 -12.01
CA GLY A 71 -9.96 14.20 -12.78
C GLY A 71 -9.60 12.84 -12.16
N GLU A 72 -8.90 11.99 -12.90
CA GLU A 72 -8.46 10.66 -12.46
C GLU A 72 -7.03 10.60 -11.91
N ALA A 73 -6.32 11.74 -11.92
CA ALA A 73 -4.91 11.83 -11.55
C ALA A 73 -4.67 11.35 -10.11
N VAL A 74 -3.49 10.74 -9.88
CA VAL A 74 -3.15 10.07 -8.63
C VAL A 74 -1.76 10.48 -8.18
N TYR A 75 -1.63 10.79 -6.90
CA TYR A 75 -0.34 11.06 -6.28
C TYR A 75 0.23 9.78 -5.68
N LYS A 76 1.55 9.64 -5.69
CA LYS A 76 2.23 8.48 -5.09
C LYS A 76 2.85 8.90 -3.76
N TYR A 77 2.34 8.37 -2.65
CA TYR A 77 2.89 8.61 -1.32
C TYR A 77 3.34 7.30 -0.68
N LEU A 78 4.59 7.27 -0.17
CA LEU A 78 5.24 6.07 0.35
C LEU A 78 5.13 4.87 -0.61
N GLY A 79 5.29 5.16 -1.89
CA GLY A 79 5.18 4.12 -2.90
C GLY A 79 3.76 3.72 -3.30
N ILE A 80 2.68 4.16 -2.64
CA ILE A 80 1.30 3.76 -2.95
C ILE A 80 0.53 4.89 -3.66
N GLU A 81 -0.24 4.54 -4.68
CA GLU A 81 -1.13 5.45 -5.41
C GLU A 81 -2.32 5.88 -4.54
N GLN A 82 -2.38 7.18 -4.24
CA GLN A 82 -3.39 7.82 -3.41
C GLN A 82 -4.07 8.98 -4.13
N LYS A 83 -5.39 9.07 -3.96
CA LYS A 83 -6.12 10.33 -4.10
C LYS A 83 -6.60 10.73 -2.71
N VAL A 84 -7.90 10.74 -2.48
CA VAL A 84 -8.50 10.82 -1.13
C VAL A 84 -8.55 9.43 -0.46
N ARG A 85 -8.71 8.40 -1.28
CA ARG A 85 -8.59 6.99 -0.89
C ARG A 85 -7.47 6.33 -1.68
N LEU A 86 -7.01 5.20 -1.18
CA LEU A 86 -6.02 4.37 -1.85
C LEU A 86 -6.62 3.76 -3.13
N LYS A 87 -5.89 3.81 -4.25
CA LYS A 87 -6.21 3.02 -5.44
C LYS A 87 -5.61 1.62 -5.31
N GLU A 88 -6.22 0.83 -4.43
CA GLU A 88 -5.76 -0.51 -4.06
C GLU A 88 -5.40 -1.42 -5.26
N PRO A 89 -6.26 -1.57 -6.30
CA PRO A 89 -5.96 -2.49 -7.41
C PRO A 89 -4.65 -2.15 -8.12
N VAL A 90 -4.40 -0.86 -8.37
CA VAL A 90 -3.19 -0.37 -9.05
C VAL A 90 -1.93 -0.73 -8.25
N ALA A 91 -1.98 -0.58 -6.92
CA ALA A 91 -0.87 -0.93 -6.06
C ALA A 91 -0.56 -2.45 -6.11
N TRP A 92 -1.59 -3.29 -6.05
CA TRP A 92 -1.45 -4.75 -6.16
C TRP A 92 -0.89 -5.18 -7.52
N ASP A 93 -1.41 -4.64 -8.61
CA ASP A 93 -1.01 -5.03 -9.97
C ASP A 93 0.43 -4.63 -10.26
N ARG A 94 0.82 -3.41 -9.88
CA ARG A 94 2.20 -2.93 -10.03
C ARG A 94 3.18 -3.75 -9.20
N ALA A 95 2.81 -4.11 -7.97
CA ALA A 95 3.66 -4.95 -7.14
C ALA A 95 3.76 -6.37 -7.64
N TYR A 96 2.65 -6.94 -8.12
CA TYR A 96 2.67 -8.21 -8.81
C TYR A 96 3.61 -8.17 -10.01
N GLY A 97 3.51 -7.16 -10.89
CA GLY A 97 4.37 -7.03 -12.06
C GLY A 97 5.87 -7.03 -11.69
N ARG A 98 6.26 -6.18 -10.73
CA ARG A 98 7.67 -6.15 -10.27
C ARG A 98 8.10 -7.44 -9.61
N CYS A 99 7.31 -7.99 -8.69
CA CYS A 99 7.65 -9.23 -7.99
C CYS A 99 7.70 -10.43 -8.95
N TYR A 100 6.87 -10.44 -9.99
CA TYR A 100 6.86 -11.50 -10.99
C TYR A 100 8.13 -11.50 -11.82
N GLU A 101 8.61 -10.34 -12.27
CA GLU A 101 9.87 -10.23 -13.00
C GLU A 101 11.08 -10.60 -12.12
N ILE A 102 11.09 -10.15 -10.86
CA ILE A 102 12.12 -10.55 -9.89
C ILE A 102 12.09 -12.07 -9.67
N ALA A 103 10.91 -12.64 -9.43
CA ALA A 103 10.77 -14.08 -9.24
C ALA A 103 11.21 -14.86 -10.47
N ARG A 104 10.85 -14.40 -11.67
CA ARG A 104 11.23 -15.06 -12.92
C ARG A 104 12.74 -15.16 -13.03
N LYS A 105 13.46 -14.05 -12.89
CA LYS A 105 14.93 -14.02 -12.90
C LYS A 105 15.53 -14.89 -11.79
N LEU A 106 14.96 -14.81 -10.59
CA LEU A 106 15.41 -15.58 -9.44
C LEU A 106 15.31 -17.10 -9.68
N TRP A 107 14.17 -17.57 -10.15
CA TRP A 107 13.93 -19.01 -10.35
C TRP A 107 14.67 -19.56 -11.57
N ASP A 108 14.98 -18.72 -12.56
CA ASP A 108 15.77 -19.04 -13.75
C ASP A 108 17.29 -19.03 -13.52
N SER A 109 17.76 -18.44 -12.42
CA SER A 109 19.21 -18.36 -12.09
C SER A 109 19.83 -19.72 -11.72
N ASP A 110 21.16 -19.80 -11.69
CA ASP A 110 21.91 -20.99 -11.26
C ASP A 110 22.03 -21.13 -9.73
N LEU A 111 21.29 -20.33 -8.97
CA LEU A 111 21.26 -20.43 -7.51
C LEU A 111 20.70 -21.79 -7.06
N THR A 112 21.20 -22.30 -5.94
CA THR A 112 20.64 -23.49 -5.31
C THR A 112 19.18 -23.26 -4.93
N PHE A 113 18.38 -24.33 -4.91
CA PHE A 113 16.96 -24.22 -4.57
C PHE A 113 16.73 -23.53 -3.20
N ARG A 114 17.59 -23.82 -2.21
CA ARG A 114 17.53 -23.17 -0.89
C ARG A 114 17.81 -21.67 -0.97
N GLN A 115 18.81 -21.24 -1.73
CA GLN A 115 19.09 -19.81 -1.94
C GLN A 115 17.91 -19.13 -2.65
N LYS A 116 17.31 -19.77 -3.67
CA LYS A 116 16.12 -19.24 -4.36
C LYS A 116 14.95 -19.05 -3.41
N VAL A 117 14.65 -20.04 -2.56
CA VAL A 117 13.60 -19.92 -1.53
C VAL A 117 13.90 -18.76 -0.57
N ASN A 118 15.12 -18.67 -0.05
CA ASN A 118 15.50 -17.61 0.88
C ASN A 118 15.36 -16.23 0.25
N SER A 119 15.82 -16.05 -0.99
CA SER A 119 15.68 -14.82 -1.76
C SER A 119 14.22 -14.48 -2.03
N TYR A 120 13.37 -15.47 -2.37
CA TYR A 120 11.94 -15.23 -2.54
C TYR A 120 11.31 -14.71 -1.25
N ASN A 121 11.64 -15.35 -0.13
CA ASN A 121 11.12 -15.01 1.19
C ASN A 121 11.60 -13.63 1.68
N SER A 122 12.81 -13.20 1.32
CA SER A 122 13.37 -11.91 1.73
C SER A 122 13.03 -10.76 0.78
N THR A 123 12.65 -11.03 -0.48
CA THR A 123 12.40 -9.97 -1.48
C THR A 123 10.93 -9.82 -1.84
N ILE A 124 10.21 -10.92 -2.09
CA ILE A 124 8.85 -10.87 -2.65
C ILE A 124 7.80 -10.79 -1.55
N ILE A 125 7.99 -11.58 -0.50
CA ILE A 125 7.04 -11.63 0.63
C ILE A 125 6.90 -10.27 1.34
N PRO A 126 7.98 -9.52 1.64
CA PRO A 126 7.86 -8.22 2.30
C PRO A 126 7.06 -7.20 1.49
N VAL A 127 7.16 -7.23 0.15
CA VAL A 127 6.39 -6.32 -0.71
C VAL A 127 4.89 -6.52 -0.53
N PHE A 128 4.43 -7.77 -0.51
CA PHE A 128 3.00 -8.04 -0.30
C PHE A 128 2.55 -7.82 1.14
N ARG A 129 3.42 -8.04 2.14
CA ARG A 129 3.14 -7.66 3.53
C ARG A 129 2.92 -6.15 3.66
N TYR A 130 3.77 -5.36 3.02
CA TYR A 130 3.70 -3.90 3.01
C TYR A 130 2.42 -3.40 2.34
N ILE A 131 2.08 -3.96 1.17
CA ILE A 131 0.84 -3.56 0.49
C ILE A 131 -0.38 -3.91 1.32
N ALA A 132 -0.41 -5.08 1.94
CA ALA A 132 -1.50 -5.46 2.82
C ALA A 132 -1.68 -4.50 4.00
N SER A 133 -0.59 -4.07 4.64
CA SER A 133 -0.65 -3.14 5.78
C SER A 133 -1.10 -1.73 5.33
N CYS A 134 -0.60 -1.22 4.21
CA CYS A 134 -1.04 0.07 3.66
C CYS A 134 -2.51 0.04 3.21
N VAL A 135 -2.94 -1.06 2.59
CA VAL A 135 -4.29 -1.26 2.06
C VAL A 135 -5.28 -1.68 3.17
N ALA A 136 -4.88 -1.71 4.44
CA ALA A 136 -5.78 -2.01 5.55
C ALA A 136 -6.94 -0.99 5.72
N LYS A 137 -6.93 0.14 4.99
CA LYS A 137 -8.09 1.05 4.85
C LYS A 137 -8.84 0.94 3.50
N GLY A 138 -8.46 -0.02 2.66
CA GLY A 138 -9.05 -0.31 1.34
C GLY A 138 -10.52 -0.73 1.38
N SER A 139 -11.17 -0.71 0.22
CA SER A 139 -12.64 -0.78 0.08
C SER A 139 -13.22 -2.21 0.18
N GLY A 140 -12.40 -3.24 -0.01
CA GLY A 140 -12.85 -4.65 -0.06
C GLY A 140 -13.04 -5.33 1.30
N LYS A 141 -13.78 -6.45 1.30
CA LYS A 141 -13.89 -7.39 2.43
C LYS A 141 -12.54 -8.06 2.69
N TYR A 142 -12.26 -8.45 3.93
CA TYR A 142 -11.00 -9.14 4.28
C TYR A 142 -10.80 -10.44 3.50
N ALA A 143 -11.87 -11.23 3.38
CA ALA A 143 -11.88 -12.45 2.57
C ALA A 143 -11.47 -12.22 1.10
N SER A 144 -11.77 -11.04 0.53
CA SER A 144 -11.35 -10.69 -0.84
C SER A 144 -9.84 -10.50 -0.94
N VAL A 145 -9.22 -9.91 0.09
CA VAL A 145 -7.77 -9.73 0.18
C VAL A 145 -7.07 -11.08 0.31
N LEU A 146 -7.59 -11.98 1.14
CA LEU A 146 -7.06 -13.35 1.26
C LEU A 146 -7.22 -14.17 -0.02
N LYS A 147 -8.37 -14.04 -0.70
CA LYS A 147 -8.58 -14.61 -2.04
C LYS A 147 -7.58 -14.04 -3.05
N ARG A 148 -7.18 -12.77 -2.93
CA ARG A 148 -6.11 -12.18 -3.76
C ARG A 148 -4.76 -12.81 -3.44
N GLY A 149 -4.39 -12.95 -2.17
CA GLY A 149 -3.16 -13.66 -1.75
C GLY A 149 -3.09 -15.08 -2.31
N THR A 150 -4.18 -15.83 -2.19
CA THR A 150 -4.31 -17.21 -2.73
C THR A 150 -4.12 -17.25 -4.25
N ARG A 151 -4.66 -16.25 -4.98
CA ARG A 151 -4.48 -16.15 -6.44
C ARG A 151 -3.02 -15.84 -6.80
N LEU A 152 -2.35 -14.98 -6.05
CA LEU A 152 -0.93 -14.68 -6.25
C LEU A 152 -0.06 -15.92 -6.00
N ASP A 153 -0.31 -16.65 -4.90
CA ASP A 153 0.35 -17.94 -4.64
C ASP A 153 0.20 -18.90 -5.82
N LYS A 154 -1.02 -19.04 -6.38
CA LYS A 154 -1.24 -19.85 -7.59
C LYS A 154 -0.43 -19.37 -8.79
N LYS A 155 -0.31 -18.05 -9.01
CA LYS A 155 0.49 -17.48 -10.12
C LYS A 155 1.98 -17.78 -9.95
N PHE A 156 2.55 -17.60 -8.76
CA PHE A 156 3.95 -17.94 -8.51
C PHE A 156 4.21 -19.44 -8.61
N ARG A 157 3.29 -20.30 -8.14
CA ARG A 157 3.43 -21.75 -8.33
C ARG A 157 3.41 -22.14 -9.81
N LYS A 158 2.58 -21.51 -10.63
CA LYS A 158 2.59 -21.72 -12.09
C LYS A 158 3.93 -21.31 -12.71
N LEU A 159 4.53 -20.22 -12.22
CA LEU A 159 5.88 -19.80 -12.64
C LEU A 159 6.94 -20.86 -12.30
N LEU A 160 6.91 -21.43 -11.09
CA LEU A 160 7.83 -22.52 -10.70
C LEU A 160 7.72 -23.73 -11.62
N VAL A 161 6.49 -24.11 -11.99
CA VAL A 161 6.25 -25.22 -12.93
C VAL A 161 6.79 -24.88 -14.32
N LYS A 162 6.54 -23.65 -14.80
CA LYS A 162 7.04 -23.17 -16.11
C LYS A 162 8.57 -23.21 -16.19
N LEU A 163 9.25 -22.79 -15.13
CA LEU A 163 10.71 -22.77 -15.02
C LEU A 163 11.30 -24.11 -14.56
N LYS A 164 10.50 -25.18 -14.58
CA LYS A 164 10.90 -26.54 -14.18
C LYS A 164 11.52 -26.63 -12.77
N SER A 165 11.29 -25.63 -11.91
CA SER A 165 11.73 -25.62 -10.51
C SER A 165 10.86 -26.53 -9.62
N ARG A 166 9.74 -27.03 -10.17
CA ARG A 166 8.77 -27.86 -9.47
C ARG A 166 7.91 -28.63 -10.48
N TYR A 167 7.56 -29.89 -10.19
CA TYR A 167 6.57 -30.62 -10.98
C TYR A 167 5.14 -30.19 -10.63
N LYS A 168 4.27 -30.14 -11.65
CA LYS A 168 2.86 -29.78 -11.48
C LYS A 168 2.14 -30.66 -10.46
N CYS A 169 2.42 -31.97 -10.47
CA CYS A 169 1.79 -32.96 -9.60
C CYS A 169 2.40 -33.03 -8.19
N SER A 170 3.50 -32.32 -7.92
CA SER A 170 4.11 -32.35 -6.58
C SER A 170 3.15 -31.79 -5.52
N CYS A 171 3.14 -32.40 -4.33
CA CYS A 171 2.32 -31.98 -3.19
C CYS A 171 2.55 -30.50 -2.82
N VAL A 172 1.52 -29.67 -2.95
CA VAL A 172 1.58 -28.21 -2.73
C VAL A 172 1.98 -27.88 -1.29
N ALA A 173 1.51 -28.64 -0.30
CA ALA A 173 1.82 -28.41 1.10
C ALA A 173 3.34 -28.45 1.37
N ARG A 174 4.06 -29.40 0.75
CA ARG A 174 5.52 -29.53 0.86
C ARG A 174 6.28 -28.26 0.45
N LEU A 175 5.71 -27.44 -0.44
CA LEU A 175 6.32 -26.16 -0.82
C LEU A 175 6.39 -25.17 0.34
N TYR A 176 5.36 -25.16 1.19
CA TYR A 176 5.17 -24.18 2.25
C TYR A 176 5.60 -24.67 3.63
N LEU A 177 5.64 -25.99 3.85
CA LEU A 177 6.18 -26.57 5.08
C LEU A 177 7.64 -26.18 5.27
N THR A 178 8.03 -26.02 6.53
CA THR A 178 9.41 -25.71 6.92
C THR A 178 10.34 -26.89 6.65
N THR A 179 11.65 -26.64 6.62
CA THR A 179 12.65 -27.66 6.26
C THR A 179 12.81 -28.76 7.32
N ASP A 180 12.61 -28.42 8.59
CA ASP A 180 12.52 -29.35 9.72
C ASP A 180 11.36 -30.33 9.56
N MET A 181 10.25 -29.91 8.95
CA MET A 181 9.11 -30.76 8.63
C MET A 181 9.22 -31.45 7.25
N GLY A 182 10.42 -31.49 6.65
CA GLY A 182 10.67 -32.09 5.33
C GLY A 182 10.14 -31.28 4.13
N GLY A 183 9.77 -30.02 4.36
CA GLY A 183 9.30 -29.07 3.36
C GLY A 183 10.40 -28.22 2.72
N TYR A 184 9.99 -27.28 1.88
CA TYR A 184 10.87 -26.38 1.15
C TYR A 184 11.01 -24.99 1.78
N GLY A 185 10.15 -24.61 2.71
CA GLY A 185 10.21 -23.35 3.46
C GLY A 185 9.82 -22.11 2.65
N LEU A 186 9.16 -22.25 1.50
CA LEU A 186 8.66 -21.10 0.76
C LEU A 186 7.50 -20.48 1.53
N LYS A 187 7.50 -19.16 1.76
CA LYS A 187 6.39 -18.51 2.46
C LYS A 187 5.20 -18.30 1.51
N SER A 188 3.98 -18.47 2.03
CA SER A 188 2.75 -18.14 1.31
C SER A 188 2.46 -16.65 1.38
N ILE A 189 2.05 -16.07 0.26
CA ILE A 189 1.58 -14.68 0.21
C ILE A 189 0.29 -14.52 1.01
N LYS A 190 -0.65 -15.48 0.93
CA LYS A 190 -1.86 -15.48 1.75
C LYS A 190 -1.50 -15.40 3.24
N ASN A 191 -0.65 -16.30 3.71
CA ASN A 191 -0.27 -16.34 5.13
C ASN A 191 0.48 -15.07 5.55
N ALA A 192 1.36 -14.53 4.68
CA ALA A 192 2.04 -13.27 4.95
C ALA A 192 1.08 -12.08 5.09
N ILE A 193 -0.01 -12.05 4.33
CA ILE A 193 -1.07 -11.05 4.45
C ILE A 193 -1.83 -11.22 5.78
N GLU A 194 -2.15 -12.46 6.14
CA GLU A 194 -2.81 -12.80 7.41
C GLU A 194 -1.96 -12.35 8.60
N GLU A 195 -0.69 -12.76 8.63
CA GLU A 195 0.29 -12.33 9.63
C GLU A 195 0.37 -10.81 9.72
N SER A 196 0.54 -10.10 8.60
CA SER A 196 0.62 -8.63 8.57
C SER A 196 -0.62 -7.96 9.17
N THR A 197 -1.80 -8.55 8.95
CA THR A 197 -3.07 -8.05 9.50
C THR A 197 -3.12 -8.25 11.02
N ILE A 198 -2.71 -9.44 11.50
CA ILE A 198 -2.64 -9.77 12.92
C ILE A 198 -1.66 -8.85 13.65
N TYR A 199 -0.46 -8.69 13.09
CA TYR A 199 0.56 -7.80 13.66
C TYR A 199 0.08 -6.35 13.75
N LEU A 200 -0.59 -5.85 12.70
CA LEU A 200 -1.16 -4.50 12.73
C LEU A 200 -2.24 -4.35 13.81
N TRP A 201 -3.10 -5.36 13.98
CA TRP A 201 -4.10 -5.38 15.04
C TRP A 201 -3.46 -5.35 16.43
N ALA A 202 -2.51 -6.24 16.69
CA ALA A 202 -1.77 -6.28 17.96
C ALA A 202 -1.05 -4.96 18.25
N TYR A 203 -0.45 -4.35 17.22
CA TYR A 203 0.18 -3.03 17.35
C TYR A 203 -0.81 -1.93 17.74
N LEU A 204 -2.00 -1.92 17.14
CA LEU A 204 -3.05 -0.95 17.49
C LEU A 204 -3.59 -1.16 18.91
N CYS A 205 -3.70 -2.41 19.37
CA CYS A 205 -4.16 -2.72 20.73
C CYS A 205 -3.13 -2.36 21.81
N THR A 206 -1.84 -2.38 21.50
CA THR A 206 -0.76 -2.15 22.47
C THR A 206 -0.35 -0.68 22.61
N LYS A 207 -0.83 0.21 21.73
CA LYS A 207 -0.47 1.63 21.72
C LYS A 207 -1.66 2.51 22.07
N ALA A 208 -1.67 3.05 23.30
CA ALA A 208 -2.75 3.90 23.79
C ALA A 208 -3.03 5.13 22.91
N GLU A 209 -1.97 5.74 22.37
CA GLU A 209 -2.04 6.88 21.43
C GLU A 209 -2.83 6.56 20.15
N LEU A 210 -2.91 5.28 19.77
CA LEU A 210 -3.57 4.82 18.55
C LEU A 210 -5.02 4.40 18.78
N LYS A 211 -5.61 4.67 19.96
CA LYS A 211 -7.00 4.30 20.30
C LYS A 211 -8.02 4.76 19.24
N GLY A 212 -7.85 5.95 18.67
CA GLY A 212 -8.72 6.42 17.58
C GLY A 212 -8.64 5.55 16.31
N SER A 213 -7.44 5.10 15.96
CA SER A 213 -7.23 4.17 14.84
C SER A 213 -7.77 2.77 15.14
N LEU A 214 -7.63 2.30 16.38
CA LEU A 214 -8.21 1.03 16.84
C LEU A 214 -9.73 1.04 16.72
N ASN A 215 -10.40 2.09 17.20
CA ASN A 215 -11.87 2.22 17.10
C ASN A 215 -12.35 2.16 15.64
N LEU A 216 -11.61 2.80 14.73
CA LEU A 216 -11.90 2.72 13.29
C LEU A 216 -11.77 1.27 12.78
N PHE A 217 -10.72 0.56 13.19
CA PHE A 217 -10.50 -0.84 12.81
C PHE A 217 -11.60 -1.77 13.34
N VAL A 218 -12.00 -1.63 14.60
CA VAL A 218 -13.13 -2.37 15.21
C VAL A 218 -14.42 -2.10 14.42
N THR A 219 -14.70 -0.84 14.08
CA THR A 219 -15.88 -0.48 13.26
C THR A 219 -15.83 -1.13 11.87
N MET A 220 -14.63 -1.28 11.29
CA MET A 220 -14.45 -1.96 10.00
C MET A 220 -14.57 -3.48 10.11
N ALA A 221 -14.18 -4.08 11.23
CA ALA A 221 -14.35 -5.50 11.51
C ALA A 221 -15.84 -5.88 11.55
N ASN A 222 -16.67 -5.06 12.19
CA ASN A 222 -18.14 -5.22 12.23
C ASN A 222 -18.79 -5.19 10.83
N ARG A 223 -18.07 -4.74 9.80
CA ARG A 223 -18.51 -4.68 8.40
C ARG A 223 -17.81 -5.73 7.51
N GLU A 224 -17.17 -6.73 8.12
CA GLU A 224 -16.38 -7.80 7.47
C GLU A 224 -15.21 -7.28 6.62
N LYS A 225 -14.75 -6.05 6.86
CA LYS A 225 -13.67 -5.46 6.08
C LYS A 225 -12.29 -5.84 6.62
N ARG A 226 -12.18 -6.08 7.92
CA ARG A 226 -10.90 -6.25 8.65
C ARG A 226 -10.96 -7.24 9.81
N CYS A 227 -11.83 -8.25 9.73
CA CYS A 227 -11.83 -9.32 10.72
C CYS A 227 -10.67 -10.29 10.44
N VAL A 228 -9.77 -10.46 11.42
CA VAL A 228 -9.05 -11.73 11.61
C VAL A 228 -10.03 -12.70 12.24
#